data_AF-A0A9Q9MFC5-F1
#
_entry.id   AF-A0A9Q9MFC5-F1
#
_cell.length_a   1.000
_cell.length_b   1.000
_cell.length_c   1.000
_cell.angle_alpha   90.00
_cell.angle_beta   90.00
_cell.angle_gamma   90.00
#
_symmetry.space_group_name_H-M   'P 1'
#
loop_
_entity.id
_entity.type
_entity.pdbx_description
1 polymer ?
#
loop_
_entity_poly.entity_id
_entity_poly.type
_entity_poly.pdbx_seq_one_letter_code
_entity_poly.pdbx_strand_id
1 'polypeptide(L)'
;MHLIDGAGRWTAPPGGAGNDWVEQLRVPDLSVGTYCIPAGGVDDQSPHTEDEIYVVTSGRARIVTPDASADVAPGSVVFVPAGEPHHFTDVTEDLTLLVVFGPAYGSRTG
;
A
#
# COMPACT_ATOMS: atom_id res chain seq x y z
N MET A 1 16.58 -17.39 -4.39
CA MET A 1 16.45 -16.41 -3.29
C MET A 1 16.83 -15.05 -3.86
N HIS A 2 15.95 -14.06 -3.72
CA HIS A 2 16.17 -12.71 -4.21
C HIS A 2 16.04 -11.75 -3.03
N LEU A 3 17.08 -10.95 -2.77
CA LEU A 3 16.96 -9.80 -1.87
C LEU A 3 16.26 -8.69 -2.63
N ILE A 4 15.16 -8.17 -2.09
CA ILE A 4 14.38 -7.10 -2.69
C ILE A 4 14.90 -5.78 -2.09
N ASP A 5 15.92 -5.19 -2.72
CA ASP A 5 16.48 -3.91 -2.25
C ASP A 5 15.50 -2.77 -2.49
N GLY A 6 15.55 -1.75 -1.63
CA GLY A 6 14.76 -0.53 -1.77
C GLY A 6 13.29 -0.62 -1.36
N ALA A 7 12.73 -1.81 -1.15
CA ALA A 7 11.34 -1.95 -0.73
C ALA A 7 11.10 -1.40 0.69
N GLY A 8 9.94 -0.78 0.90
CA GLY A 8 9.57 -0.13 2.18
C GLY A 8 10.36 1.13 2.48
N ARG A 9 10.95 1.79 1.46
CA ARG A 9 11.64 3.08 1.62
C ARG A 9 10.84 4.21 0.99
N TRP A 10 10.75 5.32 1.71
CA TRP A 10 10.13 6.54 1.22
C TRP A 10 10.78 7.00 -0.10
N THR A 11 9.93 7.25 -1.10
CA THR A 11 10.30 7.96 -2.32
C THR A 11 9.25 9.04 -2.56
N ALA A 12 9.70 10.28 -2.76
CA ALA A 12 8.79 11.37 -3.04
C ALA A 12 8.07 11.11 -4.38
N PRO A 13 6.73 11.22 -4.43
CA PRO A 13 6.00 11.02 -5.67
C PRO A 13 6.45 11.96 -6.80
N PRO A 14 6.49 11.46 -8.05
CA PRO A 14 6.95 12.24 -9.18
C PRO A 14 6.00 13.42 -9.45
N GLY A 15 6.56 14.59 -9.79
CA GLY A 15 5.78 15.73 -10.25
C GLY A 15 4.79 16.31 -9.23
N GLY A 16 4.94 16.02 -7.94
CA GLY A 16 4.00 16.46 -6.90
C GLY A 16 2.68 15.68 -6.88
N ALA A 17 2.69 14.44 -7.39
CA ALA A 17 1.55 13.54 -7.31
C ALA A 17 1.15 13.25 -5.84
N GLY A 18 -0.11 12.87 -5.66
CA GLY A 18 -0.69 12.59 -4.34
C GLY A 18 -0.15 11.32 -3.68
N ASN A 19 0.47 10.42 -4.45
CA ASN A 19 1.08 9.18 -4.02
C ASN A 19 1.98 8.59 -5.12
N ASP A 20 2.71 7.52 -4.81
CA ASP A 20 3.51 6.75 -5.78
C ASP A 20 3.54 5.25 -5.42
N TRP A 21 3.41 4.39 -6.43
CA TRP A 21 3.45 2.93 -6.33
C TRP A 21 4.59 2.36 -7.18
N VAL A 22 5.49 1.61 -6.52
CA VAL A 22 6.58 0.91 -7.19
C VAL A 22 6.55 -0.57 -6.84
N GLU A 23 6.27 -1.42 -7.81
CA GLU A 23 6.38 -2.87 -7.66
C GLU A 23 7.83 -3.33 -7.79
N GLN A 24 8.39 -3.95 -6.74
CA GLN A 24 9.77 -4.43 -6.74
C GLN A 24 9.91 -5.93 -7.03
N LEU A 25 8.89 -6.74 -6.74
CA LEU A 25 8.86 -8.15 -7.10
C LEU A 25 7.49 -8.54 -7.65
N ARG A 26 7.51 -9.33 -8.73
CA ARG A 26 6.35 -10.03 -9.26
C ARG A 26 6.69 -11.47 -9.56
N VAL A 27 5.91 -12.39 -9.00
CA VAL A 27 5.90 -13.83 -9.33
C VAL A 27 4.44 -14.31 -9.39
N PRO A 28 4.13 -15.52 -9.90
CA PRO A 28 2.73 -15.93 -10.07
C PRO A 28 1.88 -15.84 -8.81
N ASP A 29 2.43 -16.26 -7.66
CA ASP A 29 1.64 -16.40 -6.42
C ASP A 29 1.71 -15.18 -5.49
N LEU A 30 2.55 -14.16 -5.81
CA LEU A 30 2.62 -12.91 -5.03
C LEU A 30 3.32 -11.79 -5.79
N SER A 31 3.03 -10.55 -5.41
CA SER A 31 3.90 -9.40 -5.68
C SER A 31 4.18 -8.61 -4.41
N VAL A 32 5.30 -7.89 -4.41
CA VAL A 32 5.60 -6.89 -3.38
C VAL A 32 5.94 -5.56 -4.03
N GLY A 33 5.46 -4.49 -3.43
CA GLY A 33 5.83 -3.14 -3.82
C GLY A 33 5.89 -2.19 -2.64
N THR A 34 6.23 -0.95 -2.92
CA THR A 34 6.22 0.16 -1.96
C THR A 34 5.21 1.20 -2.41
N TYR A 35 4.32 1.57 -1.50
CA TYR A 35 3.37 2.64 -1.70
C TYR A 35 3.70 3.82 -0.78
N CYS A 36 3.86 5.00 -1.37
CA CYS A 36 4.25 6.23 -0.68
C CYS A 36 3.14 7.27 -0.82
N ILE A 37 2.66 7.83 0.28
CA ILE A 37 1.69 8.92 0.30
C ILE A 37 2.28 10.09 1.11
N PRO A 38 2.51 11.29 0.52
CA PRO A 38 2.99 12.45 1.26
C PRO A 38 2.01 12.88 2.35
N ALA A 39 2.51 13.62 3.33
CA ALA A 39 1.62 14.31 4.27
C ALA A 39 0.61 15.20 3.52
N GLY A 40 -0.68 15.00 3.78
CA GLY A 40 -1.78 15.65 3.05
C GLY A 40 -2.01 15.14 1.61
N GLY A 41 -1.28 14.10 1.20
CA GLY A 41 -1.45 13.40 -0.06
C GLY A 41 -2.79 12.66 -0.14
N VAL A 42 -3.13 12.23 -1.36
CA VAL A 42 -4.38 11.53 -1.66
C VAL A 42 -4.06 10.11 -2.06
N ASP A 43 -4.67 9.15 -1.39
CA ASP A 43 -4.73 7.77 -1.83
C ASP A 43 -5.81 7.63 -2.91
N ASP A 44 -5.39 7.35 -4.15
CA ASP A 44 -6.26 7.21 -5.31
C ASP A 44 -6.42 5.75 -5.78
N GLN A 45 -6.05 4.79 -4.93
CA GLN A 45 -6.17 3.39 -5.27
C GLN A 45 -7.62 2.98 -5.55
N SER A 46 -7.80 1.95 -6.38
CA SER A 46 -9.10 1.33 -6.63
C SER A 46 -9.14 -0.09 -6.10
N PRO A 47 -10.32 -0.64 -5.78
CA PRO A 47 -10.45 -2.05 -5.42
C PRO A 47 -9.79 -2.96 -6.46
N HIS A 48 -9.15 -4.02 -5.98
CA HIS A 48 -8.40 -4.99 -6.79
C HIS A 48 -8.80 -6.42 -6.44
N THR A 49 -8.38 -7.38 -7.26
CA THR A 49 -8.84 -8.78 -7.20
C THR A 49 -7.98 -9.68 -6.30
N GLU A 50 -6.92 -9.11 -5.73
CA GLU A 50 -5.95 -9.81 -4.89
C GLU A 50 -6.22 -9.55 -3.41
N ASP A 51 -5.85 -10.51 -2.56
CA ASP A 51 -5.77 -10.20 -1.14
C ASP A 51 -4.51 -9.35 -0.89
N GLU A 52 -4.57 -8.44 0.07
CA GLU A 52 -3.52 -7.46 0.31
C GLU A 52 -3.10 -7.38 1.77
N ILE A 53 -1.79 -7.23 1.98
CA ILE A 53 -1.20 -6.90 3.28
C ILE A 53 -0.40 -5.61 3.14
N TYR A 54 -0.70 -4.65 4.00
CA TYR A 54 0.13 -3.47 4.24
C TYR A 54 0.99 -3.68 5.48
N VAL A 55 2.26 -3.31 5.39
CA VAL A 55 3.15 -3.13 6.54
C VAL A 55 3.61 -1.67 6.56
N VAL A 56 3.22 -0.93 7.60
CA VAL A 56 3.62 0.47 7.74
C VAL A 56 5.05 0.55 8.23
N THR A 57 5.91 1.16 7.41
CA THR A 57 7.35 1.31 7.70
C THR A 57 7.70 2.71 8.20
N SER A 58 6.98 3.74 7.74
CA SER A 58 7.09 5.13 8.22
C SER A 58 5.74 5.84 8.13
N GLY A 59 5.59 6.94 8.85
CA GLY A 59 4.44 7.84 8.77
C GLY A 59 3.21 7.38 9.52
N ARG A 60 2.12 8.15 9.39
CA ARG A 60 0.86 7.95 10.09
C ARG A 60 -0.31 8.33 9.20
N ALA A 61 -1.36 7.54 9.29
CA ALA A 61 -2.61 7.73 8.56
C ALA A 61 -3.73 6.97 9.28
N ARG A 62 -4.94 7.04 8.73
CA ARG A 62 -6.06 6.17 9.06
C ARG A 62 -6.40 5.32 7.83
N ILE A 63 -6.53 4.01 7.99
CA ILE A 63 -7.11 3.17 6.94
C ILE A 63 -8.62 3.06 7.15
N VAL A 64 -9.39 3.18 6.08
CA VAL A 64 -10.85 3.18 6.10
C VAL A 64 -11.37 2.18 5.07
N THR A 65 -12.32 1.33 5.47
CA THR A 65 -13.14 0.47 4.60
C THR A 65 -14.62 0.81 4.84
N PRO A 66 -15.58 0.25 4.07
CA PRO A 66 -17.01 0.43 4.35
C PRO A 66 -17.42 0.05 5.77
N ASP A 67 -16.79 -0.98 6.34
CA ASP A 67 -17.22 -1.59 7.60
C ASP A 67 -16.33 -1.22 8.79
N ALA A 68 -15.11 -0.69 8.56
CA ALA A 68 -14.14 -0.45 9.62
C ALA A 68 -13.20 0.72 9.34
N SER A 69 -12.55 1.21 10.40
CA SER A 69 -11.39 2.10 10.26
C SER A 69 -10.44 1.99 11.45
N ALA A 70 -9.15 2.19 11.19
CA ALA A 70 -8.10 2.10 12.19
C ALA A 70 -6.98 3.09 11.92
N ASP A 71 -6.40 3.66 12.98
CA ASP A 71 -5.18 4.47 12.88
C ASP A 71 -3.99 3.54 12.67
N VAL A 72 -3.09 3.94 11.77
CA VAL A 72 -1.87 3.19 11.45
C VAL A 72 -0.62 4.03 11.72
N ALA A 73 0.43 3.34 12.12
CA ALA A 73 1.74 3.89 12.45
C ALA A 73 2.82 2.82 12.21
N PRO A 74 4.13 3.15 12.27
CA PRO A 74 5.18 2.17 11.99
C PRO A 74 5.03 0.90 12.85
N GLY A 75 5.09 -0.26 12.19
CA GLY A 75 4.84 -1.57 12.81
C GLY A 75 3.38 -2.04 12.73
N SER A 76 2.44 -1.20 12.27
CA SER A 76 1.07 -1.65 11.96
C SER A 76 1.07 -2.57 10.74
N VAL A 77 0.26 -3.62 10.81
CA VAL A 77 0.03 -4.56 9.70
C VAL A 77 -1.47 -4.64 9.46
N VAL A 78 -1.90 -4.40 8.23
CA VAL A 78 -3.31 -4.40 7.83
C VAL A 78 -3.50 -5.45 6.75
N PHE A 79 -4.53 -6.27 6.91
CA PHE A 79 -5.01 -7.16 5.87
C PHE A 79 -6.29 -6.58 5.26
N VAL A 80 -6.37 -6.57 3.94
CA VAL A 80 -7.58 -6.20 3.21
C VAL A 80 -7.94 -7.33 2.24
N PRO A 81 -9.15 -7.91 2.31
CA PRO A 81 -9.55 -8.97 1.40
C PRO A 81 -9.80 -8.43 -0.01
N ALA A 82 -9.65 -9.31 -1.01
CA ALA A 82 -9.92 -8.98 -2.40
C ALA A 82 -11.29 -8.30 -2.62
N GLY A 83 -11.31 -7.23 -3.40
CA GLY A 83 -12.50 -6.48 -3.79
C GLY A 83 -13.05 -5.50 -2.74
N GLU A 84 -12.50 -5.48 -1.52
CA GLU A 84 -12.91 -4.55 -0.47
C GLU A 84 -12.40 -3.12 -0.80
N PRO A 85 -13.30 -2.13 -0.97
CA PRO A 85 -12.88 -0.74 -1.12
C PRO A 85 -12.15 -0.26 0.14
N HIS A 86 -11.01 0.39 -0.04
CA HIS A 86 -10.26 0.94 1.08
C HIS A 86 -9.39 2.11 0.65
N HIS A 87 -9.15 3.03 1.58
CA HIS A 87 -8.27 4.18 1.38
C HIS A 87 -7.53 4.53 2.67
N PHE A 88 -6.31 5.04 2.53
CA PHE A 88 -5.64 5.81 3.58
C PHE A 88 -6.13 7.26 3.56
N THR A 89 -6.72 7.68 4.67
CA THR A 89 -7.14 9.05 4.94
C THR A 89 -6.29 9.65 6.05
N ASP A 90 -6.43 10.97 6.28
CA ASP A 90 -5.78 11.65 7.39
C ASP A 90 -4.26 11.39 7.47
N VAL A 91 -3.59 11.42 6.30
CA VAL A 91 -2.15 11.19 6.19
C VAL A 91 -1.40 12.40 6.75
N THR A 92 -0.99 12.32 8.02
CA THR A 92 -0.39 13.45 8.75
C THR A 92 1.12 13.53 8.61
N GLU A 93 1.76 12.43 8.23
CA GLU A 93 3.21 12.29 8.03
C GLU A 93 3.43 11.51 6.72
N ASP A 94 4.57 11.69 6.06
CA ASP A 94 4.95 10.91 4.86
C ASP A 94 4.86 9.40 5.14
N LEU A 95 3.85 8.77 4.56
CA LEU A 95 3.47 7.39 4.80
C LEU A 95 4.20 6.49 3.80
N THR A 96 4.93 5.50 4.32
CA THR A 96 5.57 4.45 3.50
C THR A 96 5.04 3.08 3.89
N LEU A 97 4.53 2.37 2.91
CA LEU A 97 3.92 1.05 3.06
C LEU A 97 4.72 0.03 2.24
N LEU A 98 5.07 -1.09 2.85
CA LEU A 98 5.38 -2.30 2.09
C LEU A 98 4.07 -3.02 1.84
N VAL A 99 3.77 -3.28 0.58
CA VAL A 99 2.50 -3.87 0.14
C VAL A 99 2.75 -5.23 -0.46
N VAL A 100 2.03 -6.25 0.01
CA VAL A 100 2.09 -7.61 -0.52
C VAL A 100 0.72 -7.97 -1.07
N PHE A 101 0.68 -8.39 -2.32
CA PHE A 101 -0.52 -8.95 -2.94
C PHE A 101 -0.41 -10.46 -3.08
N GLY A 102 -1.53 -11.16 -2.90
CA GLY A 102 -1.68 -12.58 -3.19
C GLY A 102 -2.91 -12.86 -4.07
N PRO A 103 -2.74 -13.33 -5.32
CA PRO A 103 -1.50 -13.48 -6.10
C PRO A 103 -0.91 -12.13 -6.51
N ALA A 104 -0.01 -12.08 -7.49
CA ALA A 104 0.54 -10.80 -7.94
C ALA A 104 -0.55 -9.81 -8.37
N TYR A 105 -0.35 -8.54 -8.03
CA TYR A 105 -1.27 -7.44 -8.32
C TYR A 105 -1.76 -7.44 -9.77
N GLY A 106 -3.08 -7.42 -9.98
CA GLY A 106 -3.71 -7.44 -11.30
C GLY A 106 -3.54 -8.74 -12.09
N SER A 107 -3.18 -9.85 -11.43
CA SER A 107 -3.03 -11.15 -12.09
C SER A 107 -4.32 -11.98 -12.09
N ARG A 108 -5.26 -11.72 -11.18
CA ARG A 108 -6.61 -12.27 -11.27
C ARG A 108 -7.46 -11.41 -12.19
N THR A 109 -8.32 -12.06 -12.97
CA THR A 109 -9.39 -11.38 -13.71
C THR A 109 -10.58 -11.13 -12.77
N GLY A 110 -11.09 -9.90 -12.77
CA GLY A 110 -12.32 -9.52 -12.05
C GLY A 110 -13.60 -9.90 -12.78
#